data_AF-E4NEG6-F1
#
_entry.id   AF-E4NEG6-F1
#
_cell.length_a   1.000
_cell.length_b   1.000
_cell.length_c   1.000
_cell.angle_alpha   90.00
_cell.angle_beta   90.00
_cell.angle_gamma   90.00
#
_symmetry.space_group_name_H-M   'P 1'
#
loop_
_entity.id
_entity.type
_entity.pdbx_description
1 polymer ?
#
loop_
_entity_poly.entity_id
_entity_poly.type
_entity_poly.pdbx_seq_one_letter_code
_entity_poly.pdbx_strand_id
1 'polypeptide(L)' 'MVRPPALPPEEKVRIVLSILAGEMTVAEAARRAKVSGQSIGTWKRRFLESGRAGLAGKSGPGTR' A
#
# COMPACT_ATOMS: atom_id res chain seq x y z
N MET A 1 24.75 -1.70 -0.38
CA MET A 1 23.53 -2.35 -0.91
C MET A 1 22.82 -1.35 -1.81
N VAL A 2 22.70 -1.65 -3.11
CA VAL A 2 21.88 -0.83 -4.02
C VAL A 2 20.43 -1.05 -3.62
N ARG A 3 19.78 -0.02 -3.07
CA ARG A 3 18.36 -0.05 -2.76
C ARG A 3 17.61 -0.14 -4.10
N PRO A 4 16.83 -1.21 -4.36
CA PRO A 4 16.01 -1.28 -5.56
C PRO A 4 15.17 0.01 -5.68
N PRO A 5 14.98 0.57 -6.88
CA PRO A 5 14.13 1.72 -7.07
C PRO A 5 12.77 1.42 -6.44
N ALA A 6 12.34 2.29 -5.53
CA ALA A 6 11.09 2.10 -4.83
C ALA A 6 9.96 2.13 -5.87
N LEU A 7 9.12 1.08 -5.88
CA LEU A 7 7.92 1.05 -6.73
C LEU A 7 7.15 2.37 -6.64
N PRO A 8 6.63 2.90 -7.76
CA PRO A 8 5.80 4.09 -7.76
C PRO A 8 4.63 3.96 -6.76
N PRO A 9 4.20 5.05 -6.11
CA PRO A 9 3.07 5.02 -5.18
C PRO A 9 1.81 4.36 -5.76
N GLU A 10 1.49 4.64 -7.02
CA GLU A 10 0.31 4.14 -7.74
C GLU A 10 0.36 2.62 -7.89
N GLU A 11 1.56 2.07 -8.12
CA GLU A 11 1.76 0.64 -8.24
C GLU A 11 1.64 -0.07 -6.89
N LYS A 12 2.15 0.55 -5.82
CA LYS A 12 1.94 0.07 -4.45
C LYS A 12 0.45 0.04 -4.10
N VAL A 13 -0.31 1.06 -4.50
CA VAL A 13 -1.76 1.12 -4.29
C VAL A 13 -2.46 0.00 -5.04
N ARG A 14 -2.17 -0.21 -6.33
CA ARG A 14 -2.75 -1.32 -7.11
C ARG A 14 -2.51 -2.67 -6.45
N ILE A 15 -1.27 -2.94 -6.01
CA ILE A 15 -0.92 -4.18 -5.32
C ILE A 15 -1.74 -4.36 -4.03
N VAL A 16 -1.82 -3.31 -3.21
CA VAL A 16 -2.59 -3.37 -1.95
C VAL A 16 -4.07 -3.62 -2.22
N LEU A 17 -4.65 -2.98 -3.23
CA LEU A 17 -6.05 -3.17 -3.61
C LEU A 17 -6.32 -4.61 -4.10
N SER A 18 -5.49 -5.19 -4.96
CA SER A 18 -5.64 -6.58 -5.39
C SER A 18 -5.52 -7.58 -4.23
N ILE A 19 -4.66 -7.31 -3.24
CA ILE A 19 -4.58 -8.13 -2.02
C ILE A 19 -5.86 -8.02 -1.18
N LEU A 20 -6.42 -6.81 -1.06
CA LEU A 20 -7.66 -6.58 -0.31
C LEU A 20 -8.88 -7.18 -1.02
N ALA A 21 -8.88 -7.19 -2.35
CA ALA A 21 -9.90 -7.84 -3.18
C ALA A 21 -9.80 -9.38 -3.16
N GLY A 22 -8.71 -9.94 -2.62
CA GLY A 22 -8.47 -11.38 -2.60
C GLY A 22 -7.97 -11.96 -3.93
N GLU A 23 -7.64 -11.11 -4.90
CA GLU A 23 -7.14 -11.51 -6.23
C GLU A 23 -5.71 -12.06 -6.18
N MET A 24 -4.93 -11.66 -5.17
CA MET A 24 -3.58 -12.17 -4.95
C MET A 24 -3.19 -12.16 -3.48
N THR A 25 -2.28 -13.06 -3.13
CA THR A 25 -1.70 -13.12 -1.78
C THR A 25 -0.53 -12.14 -1.62
N VAL A 26 -0.18 -11.84 -0.36
CA VAL A 26 1.02 -11.05 -0.01
C VAL A 26 2.30 -11.69 -0.57
N ALA A 27 2.39 -13.02 -0.53
CA ALA A 27 3.56 -13.76 -1.01
C ALA A 27 3.69 -13.71 -2.54
N GLU A 28 2.59 -13.76 -3.28
CA GLU A 28 2.57 -13.58 -4.73
C GLU A 28 2.94 -12.15 -5.12
N ALA A 29 2.35 -11.16 -4.46
CA ALA A 29 2.66 -9.75 -4.67
C ALA A 29 4.16 -9.45 -4.43
N ALA A 30 4.71 -9.95 -3.33
CA ALA A 30 6.13 -9.80 -2.98
C ALA A 30 7.06 -10.37 -4.08
N ARG A 31 6.75 -11.56 -4.59
CA ARG A 31 7.52 -12.20 -5.69
C ARG A 31 7.42 -11.39 -6.99
N ARG A 32 6.21 -10.99 -7.39
CA ARG A 32 5.98 -10.22 -8.64
C ARG A 32 6.66 -8.85 -8.60
N ALA A 33 6.53 -8.15 -7.47
CA ALA A 33 7.08 -6.81 -7.27
C ALA A 33 8.57 -6.82 -6.85
N LYS A 34 9.19 -8.00 -6.68
CA LYS A 34 10.59 -8.18 -6.24
C LYS A 34 10.90 -7.42 -4.93
N VAL A 35 9.96 -7.45 -3.99
CA VAL A 35 10.10 -6.86 -2.65
C VAL A 35 9.83 -7.88 -1.56
N SER A 36 10.18 -7.56 -0.31
CA SER A 36 9.86 -8.43 0.83
C SER A 36 8.36 -8.40 1.16
N GLY A 37 7.84 -9.52 1.66
CA GLY A 37 6.47 -9.59 2.20
C GLY A 37 6.23 -8.57 3.32
N GLN A 38 7.26 -8.23 4.09
CA GLN A 38 7.20 -7.17 5.11
C GLN A 38 6.95 -5.78 4.49
N SER A 39 7.54 -5.49 3.32
CA SER A 39 7.29 -4.23 2.61
C SER A 39 5.82 -4.13 2.19
N ILE A 40 5.28 -5.21 1.63
CA ILE A 40 3.86 -5.32 1.25
C ILE A 40 2.96 -5.14 2.48
N GLY A 41 3.26 -5.84 3.59
CA GLY A 41 2.51 -5.73 4.84
C GLY A 41 2.50 -4.30 5.39
N THR A 42 3.64 -3.60 5.29
CA THR A 42 3.75 -2.18 5.69
C THR A 42 2.88 -1.28 4.82
N TRP A 43 2.84 -1.49 3.51
CA TRP A 43 1.99 -0.70 2.61
C TRP A 43 0.51 -0.94 2.88
N LYS A 44 0.11 -2.20 3.04
CA LYS A 44 -1.27 -2.58 3.40
C LYS A 44 -1.71 -1.90 4.70
N ARG A 45 -0.87 -1.95 5.74
CA ARG A 45 -1.14 -1.27 7.02
C ARG A 45 -1.34 0.23 6.83
N ARG A 46 -0.38 0.92 6.20
CA ARG A 46 -0.44 2.38 5.98
C ARG A 46 -1.66 2.78 5.16
N PHE A 47 -2.00 2.02 4.12
CA PHE A 47 -3.18 2.28 3.30
C PHE A 47 -4.48 2.22 4.12
N LEU A 48 -4.62 1.19 4.96
CA LEU A 48 -5.81 1.03 5.82
C LEU A 48 -5.87 2.08 6.94
N GLU A 49 -4.74 2.46 7.53
CA GLU A 49 -4.65 3.53 8.52
C GLU A 49 -5.04 4.89 7.93
N SER A 50 -4.47 5.25 6.78
CA SER A 50 -4.82 6.49 6.08
C SER A 50 -6.27 6.49 5.60
N GLY A 51 -6.78 5.36 5.09
CA GLY A 51 -8.17 5.21 4.69
C GLY A 51 -9.13 5.41 5.87
N ARG A 52 -8.83 4.82 7.03
CA ARG A 52 -9.59 5.04 8.27
C ARG A 52 -9.55 6.51 8.70
N ALA A 53 -8.37 7.15 8.65
CA ALA A 53 -8.24 8.55 9.01
C ALA A 53 -9.04 9.48 8.10
N GLY A 54 -9.05 9.22 6.79
CA GLY A 54 -9.85 9.96 5.82
C GLY A 54 -11.36 9.79 6.04
N LEU A 55 -11.81 8.56 6.32
CA LEU A 55 -13.21 8.26 6.64
C LEU A 55 -13.68 8.86 7.97
N ALA A 56 -12.77 9.00 8.95
CA ALA A 56 -13.08 9.64 10.23
C ALA A 56 -13.32 11.16 10.12
N GLY A 57 -13.27 11.74 8.92
CA GLY A 57 -13.61 13.14 8.70
C GLY A 57 -12.60 14.12 9.30
N LYS A 58 -11.37 13.67 9.62
CA LYS A 58 -10.25 14.56 9.92
C LYS A 58 -9.73 15.13 8.60
N SER A 59 -10.58 15.90 7.93
CA SER A 59 -10.15 16.91 6.99
C SER A 59 -9.20 17.81 7.77
N GLY A 60 -7.91 17.81 7.41
CA GLY A 60 -7.07 18.99 7.69
C GLY A 60 -7.80 20.25 7.19
N PRO A 61 -7.53 21.43 7.78
CA PRO A 61 -8.35 22.62 7.60
C PRO A 61 -8.66 22.79 6.12
N GLY A 62 -9.96 22.75 5.80
CA GLY A 62 -10.41 22.85 4.41
C GLY A 62 -9.85 24.14 3.84
N THR A 63 -8.85 24.04 2.98
CA THR A 63 -8.45 25.13 2.11
C THR A 63 -9.57 25.27 1.09
N ARG A 64 -10.58 26.05 1.48
CA ARG A 64 -11.46 26.75 0.54
C ARG A 64 -10.70 27.95 -0.01
#